data_AF-A0A0D6A4F7-F1
#
_entry.id   AF-A0A0D6A4F7-F1
#
_cell.length_a   1.000
_cell.length_b   1.000
_cell.length_c   1.000
_cell.angle_alpha   90.00
_cell.angle_beta   90.00
_cell.angle_gamma   90.00
#
_symmetry.space_group_name_H-M   'P 1'
#
loop_
_entity.id
_entity.type
_entity.pdbx_description
1 polymer ?
#
loop_
_entity_poly.entity_id
_entity_poly.type
_entity_poly.pdbx_seq_one_letter_code
_entity_poly.pdbx_strand_id
1 'polypeptide(L)'
;MRLSKFTWFLTALIAIIYTATLIVIQIESPYHIQAESYRRWRETYIIKQSANRAFVNTSNNRAKPVTLSEGQGYGLYITAAAGQHGWAKSRDFDQLLNYYLAHRDYVGNHHQTPTYLMQWRQYQKNGHWASDINSATDGDLFIAMALHQAARVWPKRAGYYRNLERHLTNDILAYEYNPHTRSLTVGDWATSKSKYYRLMRTSDVAPTFFDTFYQSSHDQRWRIVKDGMLDHLADLSAQHRTGLVPDFAWVTADSAKPVKSWTMASKNDGNYFANACRVPMMLANSKDPRAQKTLTRMMKFFSRRSYVSYVTAGYTLTGKKLNHHQSASFSAPIFLAVSRNRNHGYDNLFSSQKFIFSKPLPKDNYYDATLTTIAAMEGMN
;
A
#
# COMPACT_ATOMS: atom_id res chain seq x y z
N MET A 1 -42.63 30.74 32.94
CA MET A 1 -43.45 29.69 32.29
C MET A 1 -42.88 28.32 32.63
N ARG A 2 -43.61 27.46 33.33
CA ARG A 2 -43.21 26.04 33.52
C ARG A 2 -43.62 25.28 32.25
N LEU A 3 -42.63 24.73 31.54
CA LEU A 3 -42.87 23.85 30.40
C LEU A 3 -43.68 22.63 30.84
N SER A 4 -44.70 22.25 30.06
CA SER A 4 -45.55 21.11 30.38
C SER A 4 -44.77 19.79 30.26
N LYS A 5 -45.21 18.74 30.97
CA LYS A 5 -44.62 17.39 30.84
C LYS A 5 -44.63 16.89 29.39
N PHE A 6 -45.65 17.27 28.62
CA PHE A 6 -45.76 16.95 27.20
C PHE A 6 -44.68 17.66 26.35
N THR A 7 -44.37 18.92 26.68
CA THR A 7 -43.32 19.67 25.98
C THR A 7 -41.94 19.06 26.23
N TRP A 8 -41.65 18.66 27.48
CA TRP A 8 -40.41 17.94 27.80
C TRP A 8 -40.30 16.58 27.11
N PHE A 9 -41.40 15.84 27.01
CA PHE A 9 -41.45 14.58 26.26
C PHE A 9 -41.16 14.79 24.77
N LEU A 10 -41.77 15.81 24.14
CA LEU A 10 -41.54 16.14 22.74
C LEU A 10 -40.10 16.57 22.47
N THR A 11 -39.51 17.39 23.35
CA THR A 11 -38.10 17.80 23.23
C THR A 11 -37.15 16.61 23.37
N ALA A 12 -37.41 15.70 24.31
CA ALA A 12 -36.63 14.47 24.46
C ALA A 12 -36.74 13.58 23.21
N LEU A 13 -37.93 13.43 22.65
CA LEU A 13 -38.16 12.66 21.43
C LEU A 13 -37.42 13.25 20.21
N ILE A 14 -37.48 14.58 20.03
CA ILE A 14 -36.74 15.28 18.97
C ILE A 14 -35.23 15.11 19.15
N ALA A 15 -34.71 15.23 20.38
CA ALA A 15 -33.31 15.01 20.67
C ALA A 15 -32.89 13.56 20.35
N ILE A 16 -33.70 12.56 20.72
CA ILE A 16 -33.44 11.15 20.41
C ILE A 16 -33.44 10.91 18.88
N ILE A 17 -34.42 11.45 18.15
CA ILE A 17 -34.49 11.31 16.68
C ILE A 17 -33.29 12.00 16.03
N TYR A 18 -32.92 13.20 16.48
CA TYR A 18 -31.77 13.94 15.97
C TYR A 18 -30.46 13.21 16.24
N THR A 19 -30.25 12.72 17.46
CA THR A 19 -29.09 11.92 17.83
C THR A 19 -29.04 10.60 17.04
N ALA A 20 -30.16 9.90 16.89
CA ALA A 20 -30.25 8.70 16.06
C ALA A 20 -29.91 8.99 14.59
N THR A 21 -30.40 10.11 14.04
CA THR A 21 -30.11 10.54 12.67
C THR A 21 -28.63 10.88 12.50
N LEU A 22 -28.02 11.58 13.46
CA LEU A 22 -26.59 11.86 13.45
C LEU A 22 -25.75 10.58 13.55
N ILE A 23 -26.15 9.62 14.39
CA ILE A 23 -25.49 8.30 14.49
C ILE A 23 -25.60 7.54 13.16
N VAL A 24 -26.78 7.54 12.53
CA VAL A 24 -27.00 6.91 11.22
C VAL A 24 -26.12 7.58 10.15
N ILE A 25 -26.12 8.91 10.04
CA ILE A 25 -25.26 9.65 9.09
C ILE A 25 -23.77 9.37 9.36
N GLN A 26 -23.37 9.30 10.64
CA GLN A 26 -21.98 9.08 11.04
C GLN A 26 -21.48 7.66 10.74
N ILE A 27 -22.36 6.65 10.73
CA ILE A 27 -22.03 5.25 10.40
C ILE A 27 -22.21 4.97 8.89
N GLU A 28 -23.28 5.49 8.28
CA GLU A 28 -23.55 5.30 6.86
C GLU A 28 -22.54 6.03 5.98
N SER A 29 -21.99 7.17 6.43
CA SER A 29 -21.03 7.93 5.64
C SER A 29 -19.71 7.18 5.37
N PRO A 30 -19.00 6.61 6.37
CA PRO A 30 -17.80 5.80 6.13
C PRO A 30 -18.06 4.54 5.29
N TYR A 31 -19.09 3.76 5.63
CA TYR A 31 -19.42 2.53 4.91
C TYR A 31 -19.77 2.80 3.44
N HIS A 32 -20.56 3.85 3.19
CA HIS A 32 -20.89 4.27 1.82
C HIS A 32 -19.65 4.74 1.06
N ILE A 33 -18.75 5.53 1.67
CA ILE A 33 -17.52 5.97 1.01
C ILE A 33 -16.62 4.77 0.67
N GLN A 34 -16.49 3.80 1.58
CA GLN A 34 -15.74 2.57 1.35
C GLN A 34 -16.32 1.76 0.18
N ALA A 35 -17.63 1.47 0.23
CA ALA A 35 -18.32 0.70 -0.80
C ALA A 35 -18.22 1.38 -2.18
N GLU A 36 -18.45 2.69 -2.22
CA GLU A 36 -18.41 3.46 -3.46
C GLU A 36 -16.98 3.59 -4.00
N SER A 37 -15.98 3.75 -3.13
CA SER A 37 -14.57 3.78 -3.52
C SER A 37 -14.17 2.44 -4.17
N TYR A 38 -14.48 1.32 -3.53
CA TYR A 38 -14.24 -0.01 -4.09
C TYR A 38 -14.95 -0.20 -5.43
N ARG A 39 -16.25 0.10 -5.49
CA ARG A 39 -17.08 -0.08 -6.69
C ARG A 39 -16.52 0.72 -7.86
N ARG A 40 -16.26 2.02 -7.68
CA ARG A 40 -15.71 2.90 -8.72
C ARG A 40 -14.31 2.48 -9.13
N TRP A 41 -13.45 2.13 -8.18
CA TRP A 41 -12.09 1.67 -8.47
C TRP A 41 -12.12 0.39 -9.31
N ARG A 42 -12.92 -0.61 -8.92
CA ARG A 42 -13.09 -1.86 -9.66
C ARG A 42 -13.58 -1.61 -11.09
N GLU A 43 -14.64 -0.83 -11.27
CA GLU A 43 -15.20 -0.51 -12.58
C GLU A 43 -14.18 0.20 -13.49
N THR A 44 -13.34 1.05 -12.89
CA THR A 44 -12.38 1.89 -13.62
C THR A 44 -11.07 1.17 -13.94
N TYR A 45 -10.57 0.31 -13.06
CA TYR A 45 -9.21 -0.22 -13.18
C TYR A 45 -9.14 -1.72 -13.43
N ILE A 46 -10.17 -2.50 -13.09
CA ILE A 46 -10.15 -3.93 -13.38
C ILE A 46 -10.64 -4.17 -14.82
N ILE A 47 -9.83 -4.89 -15.59
CA ILE A 47 -10.16 -5.35 -16.94
C ILE A 47 -10.28 -6.88 -16.90
N LYS A 48 -11.42 -7.39 -17.37
CA LYS A 48 -11.63 -8.83 -17.56
C LYS A 48 -10.94 -9.27 -18.85
N GLN A 49 -9.89 -10.05 -18.72
CA GLN A 49 -9.18 -10.65 -19.86
C GLN A 49 -9.95 -11.88 -20.40
N SER A 50 -10.60 -12.63 -19.52
CA SER A 50 -11.46 -13.77 -19.85
C SER A 50 -12.48 -14.04 -18.72
N ALA A 51 -13.30 -15.08 -18.85
CA ALA A 51 -14.24 -15.49 -17.80
C ALA A 51 -13.57 -15.79 -16.45
N ASN A 52 -12.29 -16.20 -16.46
CA ASN A 52 -11.55 -16.66 -15.29
C ASN A 52 -10.28 -15.84 -15.00
N ARG A 53 -9.98 -14.79 -15.76
CA ARG A 53 -8.81 -13.93 -15.55
C ARG A 53 -9.17 -12.45 -15.66
N ALA A 54 -8.73 -11.67 -14.70
CA ALA A 54 -8.83 -10.22 -14.72
C ALA A 54 -7.50 -9.62 -14.22
N PHE A 55 -7.20 -8.40 -14.65
CA PHE A 55 -6.01 -7.67 -14.21
C PHE A 55 -6.34 -6.23 -13.89
N VAL A 56 -5.45 -5.61 -13.12
CA VAL A 56 -5.52 -4.19 -12.81
C VAL A 56 -4.77 -3.41 -13.88
N ASN A 57 -5.48 -2.54 -14.62
CA ASN A 57 -4.88 -1.64 -15.58
C ASN A 57 -4.24 -0.44 -14.89
N THR A 58 -2.93 -0.31 -15.03
CA THR A 58 -2.11 0.78 -14.49
C THR A 58 -1.80 1.87 -15.53
N SER A 59 -2.20 1.67 -16.79
CA SER A 59 -2.07 2.66 -17.87
C SER A 59 -3.17 3.72 -17.80
N ASN A 60 -2.80 4.97 -18.05
CA ASN A 60 -3.76 6.07 -18.24
C ASN A 60 -4.54 5.97 -19.55
N ASN A 61 -4.13 5.08 -20.45
CA ASN A 61 -4.84 4.78 -21.69
C ASN A 61 -5.41 3.36 -21.65
N ARG A 62 -6.73 3.24 -21.40
CA ARG A 62 -7.42 1.95 -21.32
C ARG A 62 -7.37 1.13 -22.62
N ALA A 63 -7.20 1.78 -23.77
CA ALA A 63 -7.03 1.09 -25.06
C ALA A 63 -5.62 0.50 -25.25
N LYS A 64 -4.66 0.91 -24.42
CA LYS A 64 -3.30 0.36 -24.37
C LYS A 64 -3.02 -0.08 -22.92
N PRO A 65 -3.69 -1.15 -22.47
CA PRO A 65 -3.60 -1.55 -21.08
C PRO A 65 -2.18 -1.99 -20.74
N VAL A 66 -1.75 -1.60 -19.55
CA VAL A 66 -0.53 -2.07 -18.91
C VAL A 66 -0.94 -2.57 -17.55
N THR A 67 -0.32 -3.64 -17.08
CA THR A 67 -0.46 -4.06 -15.69
C THR A 67 0.92 -4.26 -15.09
N LEU A 68 1.01 -3.94 -13.81
CA LEU A 68 2.23 -4.10 -13.01
C LEU A 68 1.94 -5.11 -11.91
N SER A 69 2.93 -5.86 -11.46
CA SER A 69 2.79 -6.75 -10.28
C SER A 69 2.34 -5.96 -9.04
N GLU A 70 2.85 -4.73 -8.86
CA GLU A 70 2.37 -3.77 -7.85
C GLU A 70 0.85 -3.57 -7.97
N GLY A 71 0.38 -3.30 -9.19
CA GLY A 71 -1.03 -3.04 -9.41
C GLY A 71 -1.91 -4.26 -9.20
N GLN A 72 -1.41 -5.43 -9.61
CA GLN A 72 -2.10 -6.69 -9.38
C GLN A 72 -2.17 -7.04 -7.89
N GLY A 73 -1.09 -6.81 -7.14
CA GLY A 73 -1.04 -6.95 -5.68
C GLY A 73 -2.05 -6.05 -4.97
N TYR A 74 -2.11 -4.76 -5.34
CA TYR A 74 -3.13 -3.85 -4.81
C TYR A 74 -4.55 -4.30 -5.14
N GLY A 75 -4.80 -4.80 -6.35
CA GLY A 75 -6.12 -5.30 -6.70
C GLY A 75 -6.56 -6.49 -5.89
N LEU A 76 -5.65 -7.44 -5.65
CA LEU A 76 -5.91 -8.57 -4.76
C LEU A 76 -6.18 -8.09 -3.33
N TYR A 77 -5.34 -7.18 -2.82
CA TYR A 77 -5.48 -6.62 -1.47
C TYR A 77 -6.82 -5.91 -1.27
N ILE A 78 -7.17 -4.98 -2.17
CA ILE A 78 -8.45 -4.25 -2.15
C ILE A 78 -9.63 -5.22 -2.27
N THR A 79 -9.54 -6.24 -3.13
CA THR A 79 -10.62 -7.23 -3.33
C THR A 79 -10.82 -8.12 -2.09
N ALA A 80 -9.73 -8.50 -1.41
CA ALA A 80 -9.82 -9.22 -0.14
C ALA A 80 -10.46 -8.35 0.96
N ALA A 81 -10.05 -7.08 1.09
CA ALA A 81 -10.67 -6.13 2.00
C ALA A 81 -12.18 -5.93 1.69
N ALA A 82 -12.56 -5.76 0.43
CA ALA A 82 -13.96 -5.66 0.02
C ALA A 82 -14.75 -6.95 0.31
N GLY A 83 -14.10 -8.11 0.25
CA GLY A 83 -14.68 -9.39 0.62
C GLY A 83 -15.03 -9.48 2.11
N GLN A 84 -14.27 -8.83 3.01
CA GLN A 84 -14.61 -8.75 4.44
C GLN A 84 -15.97 -8.08 4.68
N HIS A 85 -16.35 -7.15 3.82
CA HIS A 85 -17.63 -6.44 3.85
C HIS A 85 -18.71 -7.10 2.97
N GLY A 86 -18.41 -8.23 2.31
CA GLY A 86 -19.34 -8.91 1.41
C GLY A 86 -19.55 -8.25 0.04
N TRP A 87 -18.76 -7.23 -0.32
CA TRP A 87 -18.86 -6.53 -1.60
C TRP A 87 -18.13 -7.25 -2.75
N ALA A 88 -17.23 -8.17 -2.41
CA ALA A 88 -16.53 -9.04 -3.35
C ALA A 88 -16.75 -10.51 -3.01
N LYS A 89 -16.85 -11.35 -4.03
CA LYS A 89 -16.90 -12.81 -3.89
C LYS A 89 -15.51 -13.40 -4.11
N SER A 90 -15.28 -14.62 -3.60
CA SER A 90 -14.02 -15.35 -3.85
C SER A 90 -13.70 -15.48 -5.35
N ARG A 91 -14.73 -15.56 -6.21
CA ARG A 91 -14.58 -15.57 -7.66
C ARG A 91 -13.92 -14.30 -8.20
N ASP A 92 -14.23 -13.13 -7.66
CA ASP A 92 -13.63 -11.85 -8.09
C ASP A 92 -12.14 -11.83 -7.75
N PHE A 93 -11.79 -12.31 -6.56
CA PHE A 93 -10.39 -12.49 -6.14
C PHE A 93 -9.67 -13.54 -7.00
N ASP A 94 -10.30 -14.69 -7.22
CA ASP A 94 -9.73 -15.77 -8.02
C ASP A 94 -9.44 -15.34 -9.46
N GLN A 95 -10.25 -14.43 -10.05
CA GLN A 95 -9.98 -13.89 -11.38
C GLN A 95 -8.68 -13.08 -11.43
N LEU A 96 -8.42 -12.25 -10.42
CA LEU A 96 -7.16 -11.52 -10.28
C LEU A 96 -6.01 -12.48 -9.97
N LEU A 97 -6.24 -13.46 -9.11
CA LEU A 97 -5.25 -14.43 -8.71
C LEU A 97 -4.80 -15.30 -9.89
N ASN A 98 -5.73 -15.74 -10.73
CA ASN A 98 -5.44 -16.51 -11.94
C ASN A 98 -4.62 -15.72 -12.96
N TYR A 99 -4.77 -14.39 -12.99
CA TYR A 99 -3.91 -13.56 -13.84
C TYR A 99 -2.48 -13.53 -13.30
N TYR A 100 -2.30 -13.32 -11.99
CA TYR A 100 -1.00 -13.45 -11.33
C TYR A 100 -0.35 -14.82 -11.61
N LEU A 101 -1.08 -15.92 -11.38
CA LEU A 101 -0.56 -17.28 -11.55
C LEU A 101 -0.11 -17.57 -13.00
N ALA A 102 -0.73 -16.92 -13.98
CA ALA A 102 -0.40 -17.04 -15.40
C ALA A 102 0.81 -16.19 -15.82
N HIS A 103 1.23 -15.22 -15.00
CA HIS A 103 2.38 -14.34 -15.25
C HIS A 103 3.41 -14.45 -14.11
N ARG A 104 3.50 -15.65 -13.54
CA ARG A 104 4.60 -15.98 -12.64
C ARG A 104 5.92 -15.94 -13.39
N ASP A 105 6.95 -15.56 -12.67
CA ASP A 105 8.26 -15.37 -13.22
C ASP A 105 9.07 -16.66 -13.25
N TYR A 106 10.27 -16.58 -13.82
CA TYR A 106 11.25 -17.65 -13.76
C TYR A 106 12.61 -17.08 -13.33
N VAL A 107 13.36 -17.87 -12.58
CA VAL A 107 14.67 -17.48 -12.05
C VAL A 107 15.78 -18.39 -12.57
N GLY A 108 17.02 -18.07 -12.21
CA GLY A 108 18.22 -18.78 -12.65
C GLY A 108 18.91 -18.12 -13.85
N ASN A 109 20.14 -18.56 -14.16
CA ASN A 109 20.99 -17.91 -15.15
C ASN A 109 20.39 -17.84 -16.57
N HIS A 110 19.43 -18.73 -16.89
CA HIS A 110 18.74 -18.77 -18.17
C HIS A 110 17.22 -18.54 -18.02
N HIS A 111 16.78 -18.00 -16.87
CA HIS A 111 15.38 -17.66 -16.62
C HIS A 111 14.41 -18.83 -16.86
N GLN A 112 14.78 -20.00 -16.32
CA GLN A 112 14.16 -21.29 -16.64
C GLN A 112 13.52 -22.00 -15.44
N THR A 113 13.81 -21.55 -14.22
CA THR A 113 13.30 -22.18 -13.00
C THR A 113 12.00 -21.50 -12.59
N PRO A 114 10.84 -22.17 -12.59
CA PRO A 114 9.58 -21.53 -12.23
C PRO A 114 9.62 -21.07 -10.77
N THR A 115 9.10 -19.87 -10.52
CA THR A 115 8.94 -19.29 -9.18
C THR A 115 7.47 -18.90 -8.96
N TYR A 116 7.12 -18.58 -7.72
CA TYR A 116 5.87 -17.95 -7.35
C TYR A 116 5.92 -16.43 -7.43
N LEU A 117 7.07 -15.80 -7.65
CA LEU A 117 7.14 -14.37 -7.93
C LEU A 117 6.39 -14.00 -9.20
N MET A 118 5.93 -12.74 -9.32
CA MET A 118 5.22 -12.24 -10.49
C MET A 118 6.13 -11.38 -11.37
N GLN A 119 6.09 -11.62 -12.69
CA GLN A 119 6.69 -10.73 -13.67
C GLN A 119 6.17 -9.30 -13.48
N TRP A 120 7.06 -8.33 -13.38
CA TRP A 120 6.69 -7.01 -12.86
C TRP A 120 5.81 -6.18 -13.79
N ARG A 121 5.83 -6.43 -15.12
CA ARG A 121 5.07 -5.66 -16.10
C ARG A 121 4.56 -6.50 -17.27
N GLN A 122 3.28 -6.36 -17.58
CA GLN A 122 2.66 -6.91 -18.80
C GLN A 122 1.99 -5.80 -19.62
N TYR A 123 2.11 -5.88 -20.94
CA TYR A 123 1.62 -4.86 -21.87
C TYR A 123 1.29 -5.47 -23.23
N GLN A 124 0.57 -4.71 -24.06
CA GLN A 124 0.32 -5.10 -25.45
C GLN A 124 1.44 -4.62 -26.38
N LYS A 125 1.99 -5.56 -27.17
CA LYS A 125 2.96 -5.31 -28.23
C LYS A 125 2.48 -6.00 -29.50
N ASN A 126 2.25 -5.23 -30.57
CA ASN A 126 1.79 -5.73 -31.88
C ASN A 126 0.54 -6.64 -31.80
N GLY A 127 -0.44 -6.27 -30.95
CA GLY A 127 -1.68 -7.04 -30.77
C GLY A 127 -1.57 -8.25 -29.84
N HIS A 128 -0.38 -8.58 -29.34
CA HIS A 128 -0.15 -9.69 -28.41
C HIS A 128 0.27 -9.20 -27.02
N TRP A 129 -0.04 -9.98 -26.00
CA TRP A 129 0.47 -9.72 -24.65
C TRP A 129 1.94 -10.10 -24.58
N ALA A 130 2.73 -9.19 -24.02
CA ALA A 130 4.13 -9.40 -23.66
C ALA A 130 4.30 -9.16 -22.16
N SER A 131 5.27 -9.86 -21.57
CA SER A 131 5.73 -9.64 -20.21
C SER A 131 7.19 -9.21 -20.24
N ASP A 132 7.56 -8.26 -19.39
CA ASP A 132 8.96 -8.11 -19.02
C ASP A 132 9.33 -9.12 -17.94
N ILE A 133 10.51 -9.71 -18.10
CA ILE A 133 11.11 -10.62 -17.12
C ILE A 133 11.44 -9.88 -15.82
N ASN A 134 11.69 -10.64 -14.76
CA ASN A 134 12.00 -10.21 -13.41
C ASN A 134 10.79 -9.74 -12.58
N SER A 135 10.92 -9.89 -11.27
CA SER A 135 9.94 -9.51 -10.28
C SER A 135 10.10 -8.06 -9.79
N ALA A 136 9.13 -7.62 -9.00
CA ALA A 136 9.23 -6.43 -8.18
C ALA A 136 8.65 -6.72 -6.80
N THR A 137 9.51 -6.67 -5.79
CA THR A 137 9.24 -7.14 -4.43
C THR A 137 7.97 -6.56 -3.81
N ASP A 138 7.64 -5.30 -4.09
CA ASP A 138 6.42 -4.68 -3.55
C ASP A 138 5.14 -5.33 -4.08
N GLY A 139 5.11 -5.70 -5.36
CA GLY A 139 4.01 -6.48 -5.94
C GLY A 139 3.85 -7.82 -5.21
N ASP A 140 4.94 -8.56 -5.06
CA ASP A 140 4.95 -9.88 -4.43
C ASP A 140 4.55 -9.82 -2.94
N LEU A 141 5.01 -8.82 -2.20
CA LEU A 141 4.60 -8.56 -0.81
C LEU A 141 3.09 -8.32 -0.70
N PHE A 142 2.51 -7.50 -1.58
CA PHE A 142 1.07 -7.23 -1.57
C PHE A 142 0.24 -8.46 -2.00
N ILE A 143 0.72 -9.25 -2.97
CA ILE A 143 0.07 -10.52 -3.36
C ILE A 143 0.05 -11.49 -2.18
N ALA A 144 1.18 -11.67 -1.49
CA ALA A 144 1.28 -12.54 -0.32
C ALA A 144 0.34 -12.09 0.81
N MET A 145 0.32 -10.79 1.13
CA MET A 145 -0.58 -10.26 2.16
C MET A 145 -2.06 -10.41 1.76
N ALA A 146 -2.39 -10.22 0.49
CA ALA A 146 -3.75 -10.41 0.00
C ALA A 146 -4.21 -11.88 0.07
N LEU A 147 -3.33 -12.83 -0.22
CA LEU A 147 -3.59 -14.27 -0.04
C LEU A 147 -3.88 -14.62 1.42
N HIS A 148 -3.08 -14.07 2.35
CA HIS A 148 -3.32 -14.21 3.78
C HIS A 148 -4.71 -13.71 4.18
N GLN A 149 -5.09 -12.50 3.73
CA GLN A 149 -6.41 -11.93 4.00
C GLN A 149 -7.53 -12.78 3.38
N ALA A 150 -7.39 -13.19 2.11
CA ALA A 150 -8.35 -14.02 1.41
C ALA A 150 -8.64 -15.34 2.14
N ALA A 151 -7.63 -15.96 2.75
CA ALA A 151 -7.79 -17.17 3.55
C ALA A 151 -8.70 -16.98 4.78
N ARG A 152 -8.74 -15.77 5.35
CA ARG A 152 -9.64 -15.43 6.47
C ARG A 152 -11.04 -15.08 5.97
N VAL A 153 -11.13 -14.38 4.84
CA VAL A 153 -12.38 -13.91 4.24
C VAL A 153 -13.21 -15.05 3.65
N TRP A 154 -12.56 -16.04 3.02
CA TRP A 154 -13.24 -17.16 2.37
C TRP A 154 -12.75 -18.52 2.92
N PRO A 155 -13.24 -18.96 4.09
CA PRO A 155 -12.77 -20.17 4.78
C PRO A 155 -12.78 -21.45 3.93
N LYS A 156 -13.78 -21.59 3.03
CA LYS A 156 -13.88 -22.75 2.12
C LYS A 156 -12.71 -22.89 1.16
N ARG A 157 -11.99 -21.80 0.86
CA ARG A 157 -10.81 -21.78 -0.01
C ARG A 157 -9.50 -21.51 0.75
N ALA A 158 -9.55 -21.42 2.08
CA ALA A 158 -8.42 -20.99 2.90
C ALA A 158 -7.16 -21.84 2.69
N GLY A 159 -7.31 -23.17 2.58
CA GLY A 159 -6.17 -24.07 2.34
C GLY A 159 -5.42 -23.75 1.04
N TYR A 160 -6.15 -23.41 -0.02
CA TYR A 160 -5.56 -23.04 -1.31
C TYR A 160 -4.79 -21.71 -1.22
N TYR A 161 -5.39 -20.68 -0.63
CA TYR A 161 -4.73 -19.38 -0.49
C TYR A 161 -3.49 -19.42 0.40
N ARG A 162 -3.57 -20.13 1.55
CA ARG A 162 -2.40 -20.33 2.43
C ARG A 162 -1.29 -21.11 1.75
N ASN A 163 -1.62 -22.05 0.87
CA ASN A 163 -0.60 -22.78 0.11
C ASN A 163 0.18 -21.85 -0.82
N LEU A 164 -0.53 -20.99 -1.55
CA LEU A 164 0.09 -20.00 -2.43
C LEU A 164 0.90 -18.97 -1.63
N GLU A 165 0.37 -18.46 -0.51
CA GLU A 165 1.07 -17.53 0.38
C GLU A 165 2.42 -18.11 0.82
N ARG A 166 2.44 -19.37 1.27
CA ARG A 166 3.66 -20.05 1.73
C ARG A 166 4.69 -20.19 0.63
N HIS A 167 4.27 -20.59 -0.58
CA HIS A 167 5.21 -20.70 -1.70
C HIS A 167 5.78 -19.35 -2.11
N LEU A 168 4.92 -18.34 -2.24
CA LEU A 168 5.34 -16.99 -2.58
C LEU A 168 6.28 -16.39 -1.55
N THR A 169 5.96 -16.48 -0.25
CA THR A 169 6.82 -15.96 0.82
C THR A 169 8.17 -16.69 0.90
N ASN A 170 8.20 -18.00 0.62
CA ASN A 170 9.46 -18.73 0.49
C ASN A 170 10.30 -18.23 -0.69
N ASP A 171 9.67 -17.97 -1.84
CA ASP A 171 10.37 -17.49 -3.03
C ASP A 171 10.85 -16.04 -2.89
N ILE A 172 10.10 -15.17 -2.19
CA ILE A 172 10.58 -13.82 -1.82
C ILE A 172 11.87 -13.94 -0.99
N LEU A 173 11.91 -14.81 0.03
CA LEU A 173 13.12 -15.01 0.83
C LEU A 173 14.26 -15.72 0.09
N ALA A 174 13.96 -16.47 -0.98
CA ALA A 174 14.96 -17.17 -1.78
C ALA A 174 15.61 -16.25 -2.82
N TYR A 175 14.84 -15.35 -3.43
CA TYR A 175 15.27 -14.61 -4.62
C TYR A 175 15.31 -13.09 -4.43
N GLU A 176 14.56 -12.53 -3.47
CA GLU A 176 14.44 -11.08 -3.23
C GLU A 176 15.03 -10.66 -1.88
N TYR A 177 15.96 -11.43 -1.33
CA TYR A 177 16.54 -11.18 -0.01
C TYR A 177 18.07 -11.05 -0.04
N ASN A 178 18.57 -10.02 0.62
CA ASN A 178 20.00 -9.82 0.85
C ASN A 178 20.34 -10.06 2.34
N PRO A 179 21.01 -11.18 2.68
CA PRO A 179 21.37 -11.48 4.07
C PRO A 179 22.42 -10.54 4.66
N HIS A 180 23.29 -9.93 3.84
CA HIS A 180 24.32 -9.02 4.33
C HIS A 180 23.76 -7.68 4.80
N THR A 181 22.70 -7.21 4.15
CA THR A 181 22.00 -5.97 4.54
C THR A 181 20.81 -6.24 5.45
N ARG A 182 20.41 -7.51 5.59
CA ARG A 182 19.18 -7.94 6.29
C ARG A 182 17.94 -7.25 5.72
N SER A 183 17.92 -7.03 4.41
CA SER A 183 16.84 -6.33 3.71
C SER A 183 16.38 -7.11 2.50
N LEU A 184 15.12 -6.91 2.11
CA LEU A 184 14.66 -7.30 0.81
C LEU A 184 15.32 -6.44 -0.27
N THR A 185 15.62 -7.03 -1.42
CA THR A 185 16.04 -6.33 -2.63
C THR A 185 14.82 -5.72 -3.33
N VAL A 186 15.04 -4.91 -4.37
CA VAL A 186 13.94 -4.27 -5.14
C VAL A 186 13.24 -5.21 -6.14
N GLY A 187 13.75 -6.44 -6.28
CA GLY A 187 13.27 -7.51 -7.13
C GLY A 187 14.34 -8.60 -7.23
N ASP A 188 13.99 -9.73 -7.84
CA ASP A 188 14.85 -10.91 -7.99
C ASP A 188 16.10 -10.67 -8.86
N TRP A 189 16.03 -9.71 -9.77
CA TRP A 189 17.12 -9.27 -10.63
C TRP A 189 18.24 -8.52 -9.89
N ALA A 190 17.96 -7.98 -8.70
CA ALA A 190 18.93 -7.29 -7.87
C ALA A 190 19.76 -8.30 -7.05
N THR A 191 20.43 -9.23 -7.74
CA THR A 191 21.25 -10.31 -7.14
C THR A 191 22.60 -9.82 -6.63
N SER A 192 23.38 -10.69 -5.98
CA SER A 192 24.75 -10.40 -5.50
C SER A 192 25.74 -9.96 -6.58
N LYS A 193 25.46 -10.25 -7.86
CA LYS A 193 26.25 -9.80 -9.02
C LYS A 193 25.80 -8.43 -9.55
N SER A 194 24.63 -7.95 -9.12
CA SER A 194 24.06 -6.68 -9.54
C SER A 194 24.62 -5.53 -8.69
N LYS A 195 24.91 -4.39 -9.33
CA LYS A 195 25.23 -3.14 -8.61
C LYS A 195 24.08 -2.66 -7.71
N TYR A 196 22.88 -3.20 -7.91
CA TYR A 196 21.67 -2.87 -7.15
C TYR A 196 21.42 -3.83 -5.98
N TYR A 197 22.31 -4.79 -5.68
CA TYR A 197 22.09 -5.76 -4.60
C TYR A 197 21.82 -5.13 -3.22
N ARG A 198 22.36 -3.93 -3.01
CA ARG A 198 22.25 -3.15 -1.77
C ARG A 198 21.26 -2.01 -1.88
N LEU A 199 20.50 -1.94 -2.98
CA LEU A 199 19.46 -0.95 -3.16
C LEU A 199 18.23 -1.41 -2.38
N MET A 200 17.77 -0.56 -1.47
CA MET A 200 16.51 -0.74 -0.75
C MET A 200 15.53 0.32 -1.23
N ARG A 201 14.31 -0.10 -1.59
CA ARG A 201 13.18 0.80 -1.80
C ARG A 201 12.43 0.95 -0.48
N THR A 202 12.33 2.17 0.04
CA THR A 202 11.84 2.35 1.44
C THR A 202 10.36 2.02 1.60
N SER A 203 9.57 2.09 0.53
CA SER A 203 8.16 1.71 0.56
C SER A 203 7.92 0.22 0.76
N ASP A 204 8.95 -0.60 0.65
CA ASP A 204 8.85 -2.06 0.81
C ASP A 204 9.02 -2.44 2.29
N VAL A 205 9.36 -1.48 3.16
CA VAL A 205 9.45 -1.69 4.60
C VAL A 205 8.04 -1.84 5.19
N ALA A 206 7.57 -3.09 5.24
CA ALA A 206 6.21 -3.48 5.60
C ALA A 206 6.19 -4.36 6.87
N PRO A 207 6.51 -3.82 8.06
CA PRO A 207 6.74 -4.63 9.27
C PRO A 207 5.56 -5.52 9.66
N THR A 208 4.31 -5.08 9.44
CA THR A 208 3.13 -5.90 9.74
C THR A 208 2.92 -7.04 8.74
N PHE A 209 3.36 -6.86 7.48
CA PHE A 209 3.35 -7.96 6.49
C PHE A 209 4.40 -8.99 6.90
N PHE A 210 5.61 -8.54 7.28
CA PHE A 210 6.68 -9.42 7.74
C PHE A 210 6.29 -10.20 9.01
N ASP A 211 5.62 -9.55 9.97
CA ASP A 211 5.07 -10.24 11.15
C ASP A 211 4.04 -11.31 10.75
N THR A 212 3.19 -11.01 9.76
CA THR A 212 2.19 -11.95 9.24
C THR A 212 2.85 -13.15 8.57
N PHE A 213 3.87 -12.92 7.72
CA PHE A 213 4.59 -13.99 7.05
C PHE A 213 5.41 -14.84 8.01
N TYR A 214 5.99 -14.24 9.06
CA TYR A 214 6.60 -14.99 10.15
C TYR A 214 5.59 -15.88 10.87
N GLN A 215 4.40 -15.35 11.19
CA GLN A 215 3.36 -16.11 11.87
C GLN A 215 2.84 -17.29 11.03
N SER A 216 2.75 -17.14 9.70
CA SER A 216 2.25 -18.19 8.81
C SER A 216 3.30 -19.22 8.40
N SER A 217 4.57 -18.83 8.29
CA SER A 217 5.67 -19.70 7.83
C SER A 217 6.56 -20.26 8.95
N HIS A 218 6.61 -19.59 10.10
CA HIS A 218 7.61 -19.77 11.16
C HIS A 218 9.08 -19.57 10.72
N ASP A 219 9.32 -18.98 9.54
CA ASP A 219 10.67 -18.69 9.06
C ASP A 219 11.26 -17.44 9.73
N GLN A 220 12.29 -17.64 10.55
CA GLN A 220 12.94 -16.57 11.31
C GLN A 220 13.55 -15.47 10.43
N ARG A 221 13.82 -15.74 9.15
CA ARG A 221 14.33 -14.73 8.21
C ARG A 221 13.38 -13.55 8.08
N TRP A 222 12.06 -13.73 8.21
CA TRP A 222 11.11 -12.62 8.19
C TRP A 222 11.28 -11.66 9.37
N ARG A 223 11.67 -12.15 10.54
CA ARG A 223 12.01 -11.28 11.68
C ARG A 223 13.32 -10.54 11.44
N ILE A 224 14.33 -11.22 10.88
CA ILE A 224 15.60 -10.61 10.49
C ILE A 224 15.39 -9.49 9.46
N VAL A 225 14.57 -9.74 8.43
CA VAL A 225 14.18 -8.77 7.41
C VAL A 225 13.48 -7.57 8.04
N LYS A 226 12.48 -7.81 8.92
CA LYS A 226 11.77 -6.74 9.62
C LYS A 226 12.73 -5.87 10.42
N ASP A 227 13.61 -6.48 11.21
CA ASP A 227 14.54 -5.75 12.06
C ASP A 227 15.53 -4.93 11.23
N GLY A 228 16.17 -5.54 10.23
CA GLY A 228 17.12 -4.85 9.36
C GLY A 228 16.49 -3.70 8.58
N MET A 229 15.34 -3.93 7.93
CA MET A 229 14.66 -2.88 7.18
C MET A 229 14.14 -1.73 8.06
N LEU A 230 13.70 -2.01 9.29
CA LEU A 230 13.31 -0.96 10.24
C LEU A 230 14.52 -0.19 10.78
N ASP A 231 15.66 -0.84 11.00
CA ASP A 231 16.90 -0.17 11.39
C ASP A 231 17.35 0.81 10.30
N HIS A 232 17.39 0.38 9.04
CA HIS A 232 17.73 1.24 7.90
C HIS A 232 16.75 2.40 7.73
N LEU A 233 15.45 2.15 7.87
CA LEU A 233 14.44 3.19 7.76
C LEU A 233 14.54 4.22 8.90
N ALA A 234 14.84 3.76 10.12
CA ALA A 234 15.05 4.64 11.27
C ALA A 234 16.33 5.48 11.12
N ASP A 235 17.41 4.92 10.59
CA ASP A 235 18.64 5.64 10.26
C ASP A 235 18.36 6.77 9.25
N LEU A 236 17.71 6.45 8.12
CA LEU A 236 17.30 7.44 7.12
C LEU A 236 16.42 8.55 7.72
N SER A 237 15.44 8.18 8.56
CA SER A 237 14.54 9.15 9.21
C SER A 237 15.27 10.05 10.22
N ALA A 238 16.36 9.58 10.83
CA ALA A 238 17.14 10.33 11.80
C ALA A 238 17.99 11.43 11.14
N GLN A 239 18.38 11.26 9.87
CA GLN A 239 19.25 12.18 9.12
C GLN A 239 18.64 13.58 8.92
N HIS A 240 17.30 13.70 8.97
CA HIS A 240 16.62 14.98 8.79
C HIS A 240 15.48 15.19 9.80
N ARG A 241 15.30 16.44 10.25
CA ARG A 241 14.26 16.81 11.23
C ARG A 241 12.81 16.53 10.80
N THR A 242 12.58 16.34 9.49
CA THR A 242 11.26 16.03 8.93
C THR A 242 10.86 14.58 9.17
N GLY A 243 11.82 13.68 9.38
CA GLY A 243 11.62 12.25 9.41
C GLY A 243 11.30 11.61 8.05
N LEU A 244 11.27 12.40 6.96
CA LEU A 244 11.04 11.90 5.61
C LEU A 244 12.19 11.00 5.16
N VAL A 245 11.85 9.99 4.36
CA VAL A 245 12.78 8.99 3.82
C VAL A 245 12.77 9.04 2.29
N PRO A 246 13.87 8.66 1.60
CA PRO A 246 13.96 8.71 0.15
C PRO A 246 13.19 7.58 -0.51
N ASP A 247 12.83 7.69 -1.80
CA ASP A 247 12.29 6.57 -2.58
C ASP A 247 13.23 5.35 -2.53
N PHE A 248 14.53 5.59 -2.68
CA PHE A 248 15.56 4.55 -2.65
C PHE A 248 16.76 4.95 -1.78
N ALA A 249 17.37 3.95 -1.15
CA ALA A 249 18.58 4.09 -0.37
C ALA A 249 19.60 2.98 -0.67
N TRP A 250 20.87 3.32 -0.58
CA TRP A 250 21.94 2.33 -0.48
C TRP A 250 22.06 1.90 0.98
N VAL A 251 21.97 0.60 1.24
CA VAL A 251 22.05 0.04 2.60
C VAL A 251 23.28 -0.86 2.79
N THR A 252 23.80 -0.85 4.00
CA THR A 252 24.88 -1.72 4.46
C THR A 252 24.38 -2.64 5.57
N ALA A 253 25.26 -3.27 6.35
CA ALA A 253 24.82 -4.01 7.52
C ALA A 253 24.18 -3.07 8.58
N ASP A 254 24.75 -1.85 8.71
CA ASP A 254 24.52 -0.97 9.86
C ASP A 254 24.22 0.49 9.48
N SER A 255 24.12 0.83 8.18
CA SER A 255 23.86 2.20 7.74
C SER A 255 23.08 2.25 6.42
N ALA A 256 22.34 3.35 6.23
CA ALA A 256 21.55 3.62 5.06
C ALA A 256 21.77 5.06 4.58
N LYS A 257 21.87 5.27 3.27
CA LYS A 257 21.99 6.61 2.68
C LYS A 257 21.10 6.76 1.45
N PRO A 258 20.45 7.93 1.27
CA PRO A 258 19.71 8.20 0.04
C PRO A 258 20.58 8.00 -1.20
N VAL A 259 19.98 7.48 -2.27
CA VAL A 259 20.67 7.37 -3.56
C VAL A 259 20.78 8.72 -4.26
N LYS A 260 21.62 8.80 -5.30
CA LYS A 260 21.68 9.98 -6.17
C LYS A 260 20.49 9.99 -7.14
N SER A 261 20.16 11.16 -7.68
CA SER A 261 19.21 11.30 -8.79
C SER A 261 19.53 10.33 -9.94
N TRP A 262 18.49 9.77 -10.56
CA TRP A 262 18.59 8.85 -11.70
C TRP A 262 19.36 7.56 -11.41
N THR A 263 19.39 7.12 -10.15
CA THR A 263 19.97 5.82 -9.81
C THR A 263 19.09 4.67 -10.29
N MET A 264 17.77 4.85 -10.22
CA MET A 264 16.77 3.82 -10.56
C MET A 264 15.68 4.36 -11.49
N ALA A 265 14.91 5.37 -11.06
CA ALA A 265 13.64 5.72 -11.70
C ALA A 265 13.56 7.17 -12.16
N SER A 266 14.10 8.12 -11.38
CA SER A 266 13.80 9.54 -11.54
C SER A 266 14.88 10.45 -10.96
N LYS A 267 14.82 11.74 -11.29
CA LYS A 267 15.62 12.77 -10.61
C LYS A 267 15.39 12.84 -9.09
N ASN A 268 14.29 12.26 -8.59
CA ASN A 268 13.86 12.33 -7.20
C ASN A 268 14.12 11.04 -6.40
N ASP A 269 14.91 10.10 -6.92
CA ASP A 269 15.16 8.81 -6.24
C ASP A 269 15.69 8.94 -4.81
N GLY A 270 16.46 9.98 -4.52
CA GLY A 270 16.97 10.30 -3.19
C GLY A 270 16.06 11.19 -2.33
N ASN A 271 14.81 11.44 -2.75
CA ASN A 271 13.85 12.31 -2.09
C ASN A 271 12.58 11.54 -1.71
N TYR A 272 11.73 12.14 -0.85
CA TYR A 272 10.41 11.58 -0.54
C TYR A 272 9.47 11.82 -1.72
N PHE A 273 9.29 10.80 -2.57
CA PHE A 273 8.60 10.91 -3.84
C PHE A 273 7.62 9.76 -4.06
N ALA A 274 7.40 9.35 -5.31
CA ALA A 274 6.30 8.48 -5.72
C ALA A 274 6.35 7.08 -5.09
N ASN A 275 7.53 6.58 -4.72
CA ASN A 275 7.64 5.33 -3.97
C ASN A 275 7.43 5.59 -2.47
N ALA A 276 8.24 6.47 -1.88
CA ALA A 276 8.28 6.72 -0.44
C ALA A 276 6.97 7.30 0.11
N CYS A 277 6.10 7.86 -0.73
CA CYS A 277 4.77 8.32 -0.31
C CYS A 277 3.93 7.24 0.38
N ARG A 278 4.20 5.96 0.10
CA ARG A 278 3.54 4.80 0.72
C ARG A 278 4.02 4.51 2.14
N VAL A 279 5.23 4.93 2.53
CA VAL A 279 5.84 4.58 3.83
C VAL A 279 4.91 4.85 5.03
N PRO A 280 4.17 5.98 5.11
CA PRO A 280 3.23 6.20 6.20
C PRO A 280 2.20 5.08 6.35
N MET A 281 1.63 4.57 5.25
CA MET A 281 0.62 3.52 5.30
C MET A 281 1.23 2.17 5.70
N MET A 282 2.46 1.88 5.25
CA MET A 282 3.15 0.63 5.57
C MET A 282 3.53 0.53 7.06
N LEU A 283 3.73 1.67 7.72
CA LEU A 283 4.05 1.72 9.16
C LEU A 283 2.80 1.86 10.05
N ALA A 284 1.65 2.21 9.49
CA ALA A 284 0.47 2.68 10.22
C ALA A 284 0.00 1.74 11.34
N ASN A 285 0.07 0.43 11.11
CA ASN A 285 -0.41 -0.59 12.06
C ASN A 285 0.71 -1.22 12.90
N SER A 286 1.98 -0.87 12.65
CA SER A 286 3.12 -1.45 13.37
C SER A 286 3.17 -0.97 14.81
N LYS A 287 3.43 -1.86 15.77
CA LYS A 287 3.71 -1.48 17.17
C LYS A 287 5.20 -1.40 17.49
N ASP A 288 6.07 -1.65 16.49
CA ASP A 288 7.51 -1.55 16.67
C ASP A 288 7.93 -0.10 16.99
N PRO A 289 8.73 0.13 18.04
CA PRO A 289 9.17 1.48 18.42
C PRO A 289 9.89 2.25 17.29
N ARG A 290 10.67 1.56 16.44
CA ARG A 290 11.37 2.18 15.30
C ARG A 290 10.36 2.68 14.27
N ALA A 291 9.37 1.86 13.92
CA ALA A 291 8.29 2.24 13.02
C ALA A 291 7.50 3.43 13.57
N GLN A 292 7.09 3.36 14.84
CA GLN A 292 6.32 4.42 15.51
C GLN A 292 7.07 5.76 15.59
N LYS A 293 8.38 5.70 15.88
CA LYS A 293 9.25 6.89 15.90
C LYS A 293 9.37 7.52 14.51
N THR A 294 9.65 6.73 13.48
CA THR A 294 9.75 7.20 12.09
C THR A 294 8.43 7.81 11.63
N LEU A 295 7.31 7.09 11.82
CA LEU A 295 5.98 7.55 11.44
C LEU A 295 5.61 8.86 12.13
N THR A 296 5.81 8.95 13.45
CA THR A 296 5.50 10.15 14.23
C THR A 296 6.28 11.38 13.76
N ARG A 297 7.55 11.22 13.37
CA ARG A 297 8.34 12.34 12.82
C ARG A 297 7.75 12.85 11.50
N MET A 298 7.41 11.94 10.59
CA MET A 298 6.76 12.28 9.32
C MET A 298 5.41 12.96 9.54
N MET A 299 4.56 12.40 10.40
CA MET A 299 3.24 12.99 10.69
C MET A 299 3.36 14.36 11.35
N LYS A 300 4.29 14.56 12.29
CA LYS A 300 4.59 15.88 12.87
C LYS A 300 5.16 16.88 11.87
N PHE A 301 5.81 16.43 10.79
CA PHE A 301 6.21 17.30 9.70
C PHE A 301 5.00 17.77 8.89
N PHE A 302 4.15 16.84 8.46
CA PHE A 302 2.96 17.15 7.67
C PHE A 302 1.88 17.92 8.47
N SER A 303 1.81 17.76 9.80
CA SER A 303 0.83 18.46 10.64
C SER A 303 1.09 19.96 10.82
N ARG A 304 2.27 20.45 10.39
CA ARG A 304 2.60 21.88 10.48
C ARG A 304 1.73 22.70 9.54
N ARG A 305 1.42 23.94 9.93
CA ARG A 305 0.54 24.87 9.20
C ARG A 305 0.88 25.01 7.70
N SER A 306 2.16 24.96 7.34
CA SER A 306 2.63 25.10 5.95
C SER A 306 2.33 23.90 5.03
N TYR A 307 1.96 22.75 5.60
CA TYR A 307 1.76 21.47 4.89
C TYR A 307 0.40 20.83 5.14
N VAL A 308 -0.17 21.02 6.33
CA VAL A 308 -1.35 20.30 6.81
C VAL A 308 -2.53 20.36 5.83
N SER A 309 -2.79 21.51 5.20
CA SER A 309 -3.89 21.67 4.25
C SER A 309 -3.52 21.41 2.79
N TYR A 310 -2.22 21.25 2.49
CA TYR A 310 -1.73 21.17 1.11
C TYR A 310 -0.49 20.28 1.00
N VAL A 311 -0.73 18.97 1.01
CA VAL A 311 0.30 17.95 0.75
C VAL A 311 0.51 17.81 -0.76
N THR A 312 1.73 18.07 -1.22
CA THR A 312 2.11 18.04 -2.63
C THR A 312 2.69 16.71 -3.06
N ALA A 313 2.80 16.49 -4.37
CA ALA A 313 3.49 15.34 -4.95
C ALA A 313 5.01 15.40 -4.75
N GLY A 314 5.49 15.24 -3.52
CA GLY A 314 6.91 15.05 -3.22
C GLY A 314 7.65 16.21 -2.57
N TYR A 315 8.69 15.84 -1.83
CA TYR A 315 9.46 16.72 -0.96
C TYR A 315 10.93 16.31 -0.94
N THR A 316 11.85 17.28 -0.86
CA THR A 316 13.21 16.97 -0.42
C THR A 316 13.17 16.40 1.00
N LEU A 317 14.20 15.66 1.40
CA LEU A 317 14.24 15.12 2.76
C LEU A 317 14.31 16.22 3.84
N THR A 318 14.76 17.42 3.49
CA THR A 318 14.71 18.60 4.36
C THR A 318 13.34 19.31 4.38
N GLY A 319 12.38 18.89 3.56
CA GLY A 319 10.99 19.33 3.58
C GLY A 319 10.60 20.35 2.51
N LYS A 320 11.48 20.70 1.56
CA LYS A 320 11.14 21.59 0.44
C LYS A 320 10.22 20.86 -0.53
N LYS A 321 9.07 21.46 -0.87
CA LYS A 321 8.15 20.94 -1.88
C LYS A 321 8.87 20.80 -3.23
N LEU A 322 8.74 19.64 -3.88
CA LEU A 322 9.30 19.38 -5.21
C LEU A 322 8.31 19.68 -6.33
N ASN A 323 7.02 19.72 -6.00
CA ASN A 323 5.92 20.03 -6.89
C ASN A 323 4.97 21.03 -6.22
N HIS A 324 4.15 21.70 -7.02
CA HIS A 324 3.23 22.75 -6.56
C HIS A 324 1.76 22.36 -6.59
N HIS A 325 1.43 21.11 -6.97
CA HIS A 325 0.07 20.59 -6.97
C HIS A 325 -0.15 19.61 -5.81
N GLN A 326 -1.37 19.62 -5.26
CA GLN A 326 -1.82 18.64 -4.27
C GLN A 326 -1.94 17.25 -4.90
N SER A 327 -1.68 16.20 -4.14
CA SER A 327 -1.71 14.82 -4.65
C SER A 327 -2.40 13.85 -3.70
N ALA A 328 -3.31 13.05 -4.24
CA ALA A 328 -4.03 12.06 -3.45
C ALA A 328 -3.13 10.86 -3.11
N SER A 329 -2.20 10.46 -3.98
CA SER A 329 -1.23 9.39 -3.69
C SER A 329 -0.27 9.72 -2.54
N PHE A 330 -0.10 10.98 -2.16
CA PHE A 330 0.64 11.39 -0.96
C PHE A 330 -0.28 11.58 0.25
N SER A 331 -1.48 12.12 0.03
CA SER A 331 -2.43 12.43 1.09
C SER A 331 -3.11 11.17 1.66
N ALA A 332 -3.37 10.17 0.82
CA ALA A 332 -4.05 8.93 1.21
C ALA A 332 -3.23 8.06 2.18
N PRO A 333 -1.93 7.80 1.95
CA PRO A 333 -1.09 7.13 2.95
C PRO A 333 -1.00 7.89 4.28
N ILE A 334 -0.94 9.23 4.24
CA ILE A 334 -0.93 10.08 5.45
C ILE A 334 -2.27 9.96 6.19
N PHE A 335 -3.40 10.01 5.47
CA PHE A 335 -4.73 9.83 6.06
C PHE A 335 -4.83 8.48 6.78
N LEU A 336 -4.46 7.39 6.11
CA LEU A 336 -4.48 6.05 6.72
C LEU A 336 -3.60 5.99 7.97
N ALA A 337 -2.38 6.53 7.90
CA ALA A 337 -1.47 6.59 9.03
C ALA A 337 -2.05 7.31 10.25
N VAL A 338 -2.59 8.53 10.06
CA VAL A 338 -3.18 9.29 11.18
C VAL A 338 -4.46 8.64 11.69
N SER A 339 -5.29 8.05 10.83
CA SER A 339 -6.49 7.32 11.24
C SER A 339 -6.18 6.18 12.21
N ARG A 340 -5.05 5.50 12.05
CA ARG A 340 -4.59 4.40 12.92
C ARG A 340 -3.77 4.86 14.13
N ASN A 341 -3.32 6.11 14.15
CA ASN A 341 -2.43 6.66 15.20
C ASN A 341 -2.91 8.02 15.72
N ARG A 342 -4.21 8.11 16.08
CA ARG A 342 -4.83 9.31 16.67
C ARG A 342 -4.23 9.64 18.04
N ASN A 343 -4.40 10.89 18.48
CA ASN A 343 -4.03 11.42 19.81
C ASN A 343 -2.52 11.54 20.06
N HIS A 344 -1.72 11.75 19.00
CA HIS A 344 -0.26 11.89 19.08
C HIS A 344 0.26 13.28 18.64
N GLY A 345 -0.62 14.29 18.59
CA GLY A 345 -0.25 15.68 18.27
C GLY A 345 -0.20 16.00 16.77
N TYR A 346 -0.85 15.20 15.94
CA TYR A 346 -0.98 15.41 14.49
C TYR A 346 -2.39 15.08 13.98
N ASP A 347 -3.40 15.09 14.85
CA ASP A 347 -4.80 14.76 14.54
C ASP A 347 -5.45 15.72 13.53
N ASN A 348 -4.90 16.93 13.37
CA ASN A 348 -5.34 17.86 12.33
C ASN A 348 -5.19 17.27 10.91
N LEU A 349 -4.27 16.32 10.70
CA LEU A 349 -4.14 15.59 9.45
C LEU A 349 -5.34 14.70 9.15
N PHE A 350 -6.00 14.14 10.16
CA PHE A 350 -7.19 13.30 9.93
C PHE A 350 -8.29 14.10 9.27
N SER A 351 -8.53 15.33 9.73
CA SER A 351 -9.52 16.22 9.11
C SER A 351 -9.03 16.78 7.79
N SER A 352 -7.77 17.23 7.71
CA SER A 352 -7.28 17.91 6.52
C SER A 352 -7.07 17.00 5.32
N GLN A 353 -6.67 15.73 5.52
CA GLN A 353 -6.46 14.79 4.41
C GLN A 353 -7.74 14.11 3.91
N LYS A 354 -8.89 14.24 4.61
CA LYS A 354 -10.19 13.70 4.15
C LYS A 354 -10.65 14.26 2.80
N PHE A 355 -10.07 15.35 2.31
CA PHE A 355 -10.39 15.90 0.99
C PHE A 355 -10.22 14.88 -0.14
N ILE A 356 -9.39 13.85 0.03
CA ILE A 356 -9.23 12.78 -0.98
C ILE A 356 -10.54 12.04 -1.28
N PHE A 357 -11.51 12.09 -0.36
CA PHE A 357 -12.83 11.47 -0.52
C PHE A 357 -13.91 12.45 -0.96
N SER A 358 -13.61 13.77 -1.05
CA SER A 358 -14.60 14.77 -1.45
C SER A 358 -14.73 14.90 -2.97
N LYS A 359 -13.85 14.25 -3.74
CA LYS A 359 -13.87 14.21 -5.20
C LYS A 359 -14.04 12.77 -5.69
N PRO A 360 -14.64 12.55 -6.86
CA PRO A 360 -14.62 11.25 -7.52
C PRO A 360 -13.18 10.76 -7.71
N LEU A 361 -12.96 9.44 -7.60
CA LEU A 361 -11.68 8.84 -7.97
C LEU A 361 -11.33 9.23 -9.42
N PRO A 362 -10.07 9.59 -9.71
CA PRO A 362 -9.65 9.87 -11.08
C PRO A 362 -9.84 8.61 -11.94
N LYS A 363 -9.95 8.79 -13.25
CA LYS A 363 -10.06 7.66 -14.22
C LYS A 363 -8.77 7.41 -14.99
N ASP A 364 -7.87 8.37 -14.95
CA ASP A 364 -6.61 8.50 -15.71
C ASP A 364 -5.40 8.66 -14.78
N ASN A 365 -5.57 8.37 -13.49
CA ASN A 365 -4.47 8.29 -12.53
C ASN A 365 -4.69 7.08 -11.60
N TYR A 366 -4.26 5.92 -12.09
CA TYR A 366 -4.36 4.64 -11.38
C TYR A 366 -3.82 4.73 -9.95
N TYR A 367 -2.66 5.38 -9.77
CA TYR A 367 -1.95 5.37 -8.50
C TYR A 367 -2.67 6.19 -7.43
N ASP A 368 -3.12 7.41 -7.76
CA ASP A 368 -3.92 8.23 -6.86
C ASP A 368 -5.22 7.53 -6.46
N ALA A 369 -5.93 6.94 -7.44
CA ALA A 369 -7.19 6.26 -7.16
C ALA A 369 -7.02 5.03 -6.27
N THR A 370 -5.97 4.25 -6.51
CA THR A 370 -5.69 3.01 -5.78
C THR A 370 -5.32 3.30 -4.33
N LEU A 371 -4.39 4.23 -4.08
CA LEU A 371 -4.00 4.57 -2.71
C LEU A 371 -5.16 5.23 -1.95
N THR A 372 -5.99 6.04 -2.63
CA THR A 372 -7.23 6.57 -2.04
C THR A 372 -8.21 5.46 -1.68
N THR A 373 -8.36 4.44 -2.54
CA THR A 373 -9.22 3.29 -2.27
C THR A 373 -8.72 2.47 -1.08
N ILE A 374 -7.41 2.19 -0.99
CA ILE A 374 -6.81 1.55 0.19
C ILE A 374 -7.07 2.38 1.44
N ALA A 375 -6.87 3.70 1.39
CA ALA A 375 -7.12 4.59 2.51
C ALA A 375 -8.61 4.66 2.92
N ALA A 376 -9.55 4.53 1.98
CA ALA A 376 -10.97 4.40 2.32
C ALA A 376 -11.22 3.08 3.08
N MET A 377 -10.78 1.95 2.51
CA MET A 377 -11.02 0.61 3.04
C MET A 377 -10.38 0.39 4.42
N GLU A 378 -9.19 0.95 4.65
CA GLU A 378 -8.37 0.67 5.83
C GLU A 378 -8.22 1.85 6.78
N GLY A 379 -8.60 3.06 6.37
CA GLY A 379 -8.39 4.29 7.14
C GLY A 379 -9.69 4.92 7.66
N MET A 380 -10.86 4.46 7.21
CA MET A 380 -12.13 4.87 7.77
C MET A 380 -12.57 3.89 8.86
N ASN A 381 -12.73 4.38 10.08
CA ASN A 381 -13.26 3.64 11.24
C ASN A 381 -14.53 4.32 11.73
#